data_AF-A0A5E4AHJ0-F1
#
_entry.id   AF-A0A5E4AHJ0-F1
#
_cell.length_a   1.000
_cell.length_b   1.000
_cell.length_c   1.000
_cell.angle_alpha   90.00
_cell.angle_beta   90.00
_cell.angle_gamma   90.00
#
_symmetry.space_group_name_H-M   'P 1'
#
loop_
_entity.id
_entity.type
_entity.pdbx_description
1 polymer ?
#
loop_
_entity_poly.entity_id
_entity_poly.type
_entity_poly.pdbx_seq_one_letter_code
_entity_poly.pdbx_strand_id
1 'polypeptide(L)'
;MNIGLRAFLVIADSLQQKDGEPPMPVTGAVLPSGNTLRVKKTYLSKTLTEEEAKMIGMSLYYSQVRKAVDNILRHLDKEVGRCMMLTNVQMLNKEPEDMITGERKPKIDLFRTCVAAIPRLLPDGMSKLELIDLLARLSIHMDDELRHIAQNSLQGLLVDFSDWREDVLFGFTNFLLREVNDMHHTLLDSSLKLLLQLLTQWKLVIQTQGRAYEQGNKIRNSELIPNGASHRIQSERGPHCSVLHAVEGFALVLLCSFQVATRKLSVLILKEIRALFHALGQPEDDDRPMIDVMDQLSSSILESFIHVAVSDSATLPLTHNVDLQWLVEWNAVLVNSHYDVKSPSHVWIFAQSVKDPWVLCLFSFLRQENLPKHCPTALSYAWPYAFTRLQSVMPLVDPK
;
A
#
# COMPACT_ATOMS: atom_id res chain seq x y z
N MET A 1 9.99 29.90 6.11
CA MET A 1 9.43 28.67 6.73
C MET A 1 10.23 27.42 6.40
N ASN A 2 10.50 27.11 5.12
CA ASN A 2 11.30 25.94 4.71
C ASN A 2 12.64 25.80 5.46
N ILE A 3 13.37 26.91 5.58
CA ILE A 3 14.64 26.97 6.32
C ILE A 3 14.43 26.60 7.80
N GLY A 4 13.37 27.12 8.43
CA GLY A 4 13.07 26.89 9.85
C GLY A 4 12.76 25.42 10.16
N LEU A 5 11.92 24.78 9.34
CA LEU A 5 11.58 23.36 9.52
C LEU A 5 12.80 22.45 9.29
N ARG A 6 13.58 22.71 8.23
CA ARG A 6 14.82 21.95 7.97
C ARG A 6 15.85 22.14 9.09
N ALA A 7 16.05 23.38 9.55
CA ALA A 7 16.95 23.67 10.66
C ALA A 7 16.51 22.94 11.93
N PHE A 8 15.21 22.98 12.25
CA PHE A 8 14.66 22.26 13.40
C PHE A 8 14.95 20.75 13.34
N LEU A 9 14.70 20.10 12.20
CA LEU A 9 14.95 18.66 12.03
C LEU A 9 16.44 18.31 12.10
N VAL A 10 17.30 19.11 11.50
CA VAL A 10 18.76 18.91 11.53
C VAL A 10 19.33 19.09 12.94
N ILE A 11 18.86 20.11 13.67
CA ILE A 11 19.27 20.35 15.06
C ILE A 11 18.80 19.20 15.95
N ALA A 12 17.54 18.77 15.80
CA ALA A 12 16.99 17.64 16.56
C ALA A 12 17.78 16.35 16.33
N ASP A 13 18.14 16.08 15.08
CA ASP A 13 18.97 14.92 14.71
C ASP A 13 20.38 15.00 15.32
N SER A 14 21.06 16.14 15.19
CA SER A 14 22.40 16.37 15.76
C SER A 14 22.41 16.16 17.27
N LEU A 15 21.41 16.71 17.98
CA LEU A 15 21.32 16.59 19.43
C LEU A 15 21.01 15.15 19.88
N GLN A 16 20.20 14.40 19.13
CA GLN A 16 19.92 12.99 19.43
C GLN A 16 21.11 12.07 19.14
N GLN A 17 21.88 12.35 18.09
CA GLN A 17 23.09 11.60 17.75
C GLN A 17 24.28 11.95 18.66
N LYS A 18 24.15 12.99 19.50
CA LYS A 18 25.25 13.59 20.26
C LYS A 18 26.41 14.01 19.34
N ASP A 19 26.07 14.41 18.11
CA ASP A 19 27.00 15.07 17.22
C ASP A 19 27.45 16.36 17.93
N GLY A 20 28.77 16.53 18.10
CA GLY A 20 29.34 17.68 18.79
C GLY A 20 28.85 19.01 18.21
N GLU A 21 28.95 20.08 18.99
CA GLU A 21 28.47 21.40 18.56
C GLU A 21 29.08 21.81 17.21
N PRO A 22 28.27 22.25 16.23
CA PRO A 22 28.80 22.69 14.95
C PRO A 22 29.78 23.86 15.17
N PRO A 23 30.95 23.86 14.51
CA PRO A 23 31.95 24.90 14.71
C PRO A 23 31.37 26.26 14.31
N MET A 24 31.55 27.26 15.17
CA MET A 24 31.14 28.64 14.89
C MET A 24 31.83 29.15 13.62
N PRO A 25 31.16 29.98 12.79
CA PRO A 25 31.80 30.65 11.67
C PRO A 25 32.97 31.48 12.20
N VAL A 26 34.19 31.09 11.86
CA VAL A 26 35.39 31.79 12.31
C VAL A 26 35.54 33.05 11.45
N THR A 27 35.55 34.22 12.08
CA THR A 27 35.93 35.50 11.45
C THR A 27 37.45 35.49 11.23
N GLY A 28 37.93 34.74 10.23
CA GLY A 28 39.35 34.63 9.93
C GLY A 28 39.62 33.87 8.65
N ALA A 29 40.53 34.40 7.82
CA ALA A 29 40.82 33.98 6.45
C ALA A 29 40.99 32.47 6.25
N VAL A 30 40.35 31.95 5.20
CA VAL A 30 40.41 30.53 4.79
C VAL A 30 41.66 30.29 3.95
N LEU A 31 42.53 29.36 4.37
CA LEU A 31 43.54 28.76 3.50
C LEU A 31 42.88 27.72 2.57
N PRO A 32 43.32 27.61 1.30
CA PRO A 32 42.71 26.71 0.33
C PRO A 32 43.23 25.28 0.57
N SER A 33 42.52 24.49 1.37
CA SER A 33 42.71 23.05 1.42
C SER A 33 41.38 22.36 1.17
N GLY A 34 41.17 22.00 -0.10
CA GLY A 34 40.06 21.18 -0.54
C GLY A 34 40.27 19.74 -0.12
N ASN A 35 39.52 19.31 0.90
CA ASN A 35 38.94 17.97 1.01
C ASN A 35 38.10 17.90 2.29
N THR A 36 36.93 18.53 2.28
CA THR A 36 35.87 18.13 3.20
C THR A 36 35.25 16.86 2.65
N LEU A 37 35.64 15.71 3.21
CA LEU A 37 34.88 14.47 3.06
C LEU A 37 33.43 14.79 3.45
N ARG A 38 32.52 14.86 2.46
CA ARG A 38 31.09 14.93 2.72
C ARG A 38 30.68 13.61 3.36
N VAL A 39 30.81 13.52 4.67
CA VAL A 39 30.22 12.44 5.45
C VAL A 39 28.73 12.51 5.15
N LYS A 40 28.21 11.50 4.47
CA LYS A 40 26.77 11.38 4.18
C LYS A 40 26.08 11.20 5.53
N LYS A 41 25.64 12.31 6.14
CA LYS A 41 24.91 12.28 7.41
C LYS A 41 23.68 11.39 7.22
N THR A 42 23.61 10.33 8.00
CA THR A 42 22.45 9.45 8.05
C THR A 42 21.53 10.04 9.10
N TYR A 43 20.43 10.63 8.66
CA TYR A 43 19.44 11.22 9.57
C TYR A 43 18.64 10.11 10.25
N LEU A 44 18.26 10.32 11.50
CA LEU A 44 17.36 9.44 12.23
C LEU A 44 15.99 9.42 11.55
N SER A 45 15.50 8.22 11.23
CA SER A 45 14.16 8.01 10.68
C SER A 45 13.07 8.00 11.76
N LYS A 46 13.43 7.65 13.01
CA LYS A 46 12.49 7.49 14.12
C LYS A 46 11.80 8.80 14.48
N THR A 47 10.49 8.79 14.69
CA THR A 47 9.69 9.94 15.13
C THR A 47 10.25 10.63 16.37
N LEU A 48 10.17 11.98 16.40
CA LEU A 48 10.54 12.79 17.56
C LEU A 48 9.34 12.88 18.49
N THR A 49 9.42 12.21 19.64
CA THR A 49 8.40 12.30 20.70
C THR A 49 8.57 13.56 21.55
N GLU A 50 7.53 13.92 22.31
CA GLU A 50 7.62 15.08 23.22
C GLU A 50 8.63 14.84 24.34
N GLU A 51 8.72 13.61 24.84
CA GLU A 51 9.70 13.17 25.83
C GLU A 51 11.12 13.27 25.26
N GLU A 52 11.36 12.77 24.05
CA GLU A 52 12.67 12.91 23.40
C GLU A 52 13.01 14.37 23.13
N ALA A 53 12.04 15.20 22.73
CA ALA A 53 12.22 16.64 22.57
C ALA A 53 12.58 17.33 23.89
N LYS A 54 11.99 16.92 25.03
CA LYS A 54 12.38 17.38 26.38
C LYS A 54 13.80 16.97 26.72
N MET A 55 14.17 15.72 26.43
CA MET A 55 15.51 15.18 26.72
C MET A 55 16.62 15.90 25.96
N ILE A 56 16.37 16.30 24.71
CA ILE A 56 17.34 17.06 23.89
C ILE A 56 17.22 18.59 24.05
N GLY A 57 16.36 19.09 24.95
CA GLY A 57 16.22 20.52 25.21
C GLY A 57 15.46 21.32 24.15
N MET A 58 14.66 20.67 23.29
CA MET A 58 13.88 21.31 22.21
C MET A 58 12.38 21.44 22.51
N SER A 59 11.93 21.11 23.72
CA SER A 59 10.51 21.08 24.11
C SER A 59 9.76 22.40 23.86
N LEU A 60 10.40 23.55 24.09
CA LEU A 60 9.82 24.89 23.90
C LEU A 60 9.38 25.13 22.45
N TYR A 61 10.11 24.56 21.48
CA TYR A 61 9.85 24.73 20.06
C TYR A 61 8.96 23.62 19.50
N TYR A 62 9.07 22.41 20.03
CA TYR A 62 8.42 21.21 19.50
C TYR A 62 6.91 21.38 19.29
N SER A 63 6.16 21.82 20.31
CA SER A 63 4.71 22.02 20.20
C SER A 63 4.34 23.10 19.17
N GLN A 64 5.09 24.21 19.15
CA GLN A 64 4.84 25.31 18.21
C GLN A 64 5.09 24.87 16.76
N VAL A 65 6.16 24.11 16.52
CA VAL A 65 6.50 23.61 15.19
C VAL A 65 5.45 22.60 14.71
N ARG A 66 4.99 21.68 15.57
CA ARG A 66 3.90 20.74 15.20
C ARG A 66 2.62 21.44 14.79
N LYS A 67 2.22 22.49 15.52
CA LYS A 67 1.05 23.32 15.19
C LYS A 67 1.26 24.14 13.91
N ALA A 68 2.47 24.65 13.68
CA ALA A 68 2.78 25.36 12.45
C ALA A 68 2.72 24.42 11.23
N VAL A 69 3.32 23.23 11.33
CA VAL A 69 3.28 22.21 10.26
C VAL A 69 1.85 21.79 9.94
N ASP A 70 1.01 21.56 10.96
CA ASP A 70 -0.42 21.27 10.78
C ASP A 70 -1.12 22.35 9.93
N ASN A 71 -1.02 23.61 10.34
CA ASN A 71 -1.66 24.72 9.64
C ASN A 71 -1.15 24.87 8.19
N ILE A 72 0.15 24.68 7.98
CA ILE A 72 0.77 24.75 6.65
C ILE A 72 0.26 23.62 5.76
N LEU A 73 0.24 22.37 6.24
CA LEU A 73 -0.25 21.22 5.49
C LEU A 73 -1.71 21.43 5.06
N ARG A 74 -2.57 21.89 5.97
CA ARG A 74 -3.99 22.17 5.66
C ARG A 74 -4.14 23.27 4.61
N HIS A 75 -3.34 24.33 4.71
CA HIS A 75 -3.39 25.44 3.75
C HIS A 75 -2.89 25.01 2.36
N LEU A 76 -1.75 24.32 2.29
CA LEU A 76 -1.16 23.84 1.05
C LEU A 76 -2.03 22.77 0.37
N ASP A 77 -2.66 21.88 1.13
CA ASP A 77 -3.59 20.89 0.58
C ASP A 77 -4.76 21.55 -0.15
N LYS A 78 -5.29 22.64 0.40
CA LYS A 78 -6.39 23.41 -0.20
C LYS A 78 -5.96 24.13 -1.47
N GLU A 79 -4.77 24.73 -1.50
CA GLU A 79 -4.34 25.58 -2.61
C GLU A 79 -3.69 24.83 -3.75
N VAL A 80 -2.85 23.83 -3.44
CA VAL A 80 -2.01 23.12 -4.42
C VAL A 80 -2.05 21.61 -4.25
N GLY A 81 -2.77 21.04 -3.28
CA GLY A 81 -2.90 19.59 -3.10
C GLY A 81 -4.04 18.98 -3.93
N ARG A 82 -5.28 19.10 -3.43
CA ARG A 82 -6.47 18.45 -4.02
C ARG A 82 -6.71 18.82 -5.48
N CYS A 83 -6.54 20.10 -5.81
CA CYS A 83 -6.82 20.60 -7.15
C CYS A 83 -5.79 20.10 -8.20
N MET A 84 -4.62 19.62 -7.77
CA MET A 84 -3.53 19.18 -8.63
C MET A 84 -3.34 17.65 -8.61
N MET A 85 -4.35 16.88 -8.19
CA MET A 85 -4.37 15.43 -8.32
C MET A 85 -4.52 15.02 -9.79
N LEU A 86 -3.85 13.95 -10.21
CA LEU A 86 -3.90 13.43 -11.60
C LEU A 86 -5.29 12.90 -12.00
N THR A 87 -6.16 12.65 -11.04
CA THR A 87 -7.56 12.24 -11.26
C THR A 87 -8.49 13.42 -11.56
N ASN A 88 -8.04 14.66 -11.32
CA ASN A 88 -8.83 15.84 -11.58
C ASN A 88 -8.93 16.10 -13.09
N VAL A 89 -10.16 16.18 -13.60
CA VAL A 89 -10.46 16.39 -15.03
C VAL A 89 -9.82 17.66 -15.59
N GLN A 90 -9.68 18.71 -14.77
CA GLN A 90 -9.04 19.97 -15.18
C GLN A 90 -7.53 19.87 -15.41
N MET A 91 -6.92 18.75 -14.99
CA MET A 91 -5.51 18.46 -15.09
C MET A 91 -5.21 17.45 -16.20
N LEU A 92 -6.22 16.72 -16.67
CA LEU A 92 -6.12 15.88 -17.86
C LEU A 92 -5.73 16.80 -19.04
N ASN A 93 -4.57 16.55 -19.66
CA ASN A 93 -3.98 17.30 -20.79
C ASN A 93 -3.17 18.56 -20.47
N LYS A 94 -2.83 18.83 -19.20
CA LYS A 94 -1.87 19.89 -18.87
C LYS A 94 -0.51 19.31 -18.55
N GLU A 95 0.55 19.96 -19.00
CA GLU A 95 1.91 19.57 -18.62
C GLU A 95 2.23 20.06 -17.19
N PRO A 96 2.98 19.27 -16.39
CA PRO A 96 3.37 19.66 -15.03
C PRO A 96 4.14 20.98 -15.01
N GLU A 97 4.98 21.21 -16.02
CA GLU A 97 5.81 22.40 -16.16
C GLU A 97 4.98 23.68 -16.26
N ASP A 98 3.80 23.63 -16.89
CA ASP A 98 2.91 24.79 -17.03
C ASP A 98 2.14 25.08 -15.74
N MET A 99 1.79 24.03 -15.00
CA MET A 99 0.96 24.11 -13.81
C MET A 99 1.75 24.42 -12.54
N ILE A 100 3.05 24.14 -12.54
CA ILE A 100 3.98 24.37 -11.43
C ILE A 100 4.80 25.65 -11.68
N THR A 101 4.11 26.74 -12.02
CA THR A 101 4.72 28.05 -12.32
C THR A 101 4.30 29.13 -11.32
N GLY A 102 5.06 30.24 -11.33
CA GLY A 102 4.76 31.45 -10.56
C GLY A 102 4.60 31.20 -9.06
N GLU A 103 3.42 31.54 -8.54
CA GLU A 103 3.12 31.47 -7.10
C GLU A 103 2.93 30.04 -6.57
N ARG A 104 2.73 29.04 -7.44
CA ARG A 104 2.52 27.64 -7.02
C ARG A 104 3.82 26.92 -6.68
N LYS A 105 4.90 27.22 -7.40
CA LYS A 105 6.19 26.53 -7.21
C LYS A 105 6.74 26.65 -5.78
N PRO A 106 6.82 27.84 -5.16
CA PRO A 106 7.28 27.96 -3.77
C PRO A 106 6.37 27.24 -2.76
N LYS A 107 5.06 27.16 -3.05
CA LYS A 107 4.08 26.44 -2.23
C LYS A 107 4.31 24.94 -2.29
N ILE A 108 4.55 24.39 -3.48
CA ILE A 108 4.87 22.97 -3.68
C ILE A 108 6.22 22.62 -3.03
N ASP A 109 7.24 23.47 -3.15
CA ASP A 109 8.54 23.26 -2.49
C ASP A 109 8.44 23.26 -0.96
N LEU A 110 7.56 24.09 -0.39
CA LEU A 110 7.23 24.04 1.03
C LEU A 110 6.45 22.76 1.36
N PHE A 111 5.51 22.35 0.50
CA PHE A 111 4.71 21.16 0.69
C PHE A 111 5.57 19.91 0.76
N ARG A 112 6.50 19.74 -0.19
CA ARG A 112 7.49 18.64 -0.21
C ARG A 112 8.24 18.55 1.11
N THR A 113 8.69 19.68 1.64
CA THR A 113 9.45 19.72 2.90
C THR A 113 8.57 19.37 4.10
N CYS A 114 7.33 19.89 4.15
CA CYS A 114 6.38 19.56 5.22
C CYS A 114 5.98 18.08 5.18
N VAL A 115 5.74 17.51 4.00
CA VAL A 115 5.37 16.10 3.84
C VAL A 115 6.52 15.19 4.25
N ALA A 116 7.74 15.47 3.79
CA ALA A 116 8.94 14.71 4.18
C ALA A 116 9.19 14.73 5.70
N ALA A 117 8.73 15.77 6.40
CA ALA A 117 8.87 15.88 7.84
C ALA A 117 7.87 15.01 8.62
N ILE A 118 6.76 14.57 8.02
CA ILE A 118 5.63 13.92 8.73
C ILE A 118 6.05 12.70 9.55
N PRO A 119 6.79 11.69 9.03
CA PRO A 119 7.16 10.52 9.82
C PRO A 119 7.97 10.87 11.07
N ARG A 120 8.77 11.94 10.97
CA ARG A 120 9.63 12.44 12.04
C ARG A 120 8.90 13.37 13.00
N LEU A 121 7.94 14.15 12.52
CA LEU A 121 7.24 15.21 13.25
C LEU A 121 5.75 15.19 12.89
N LEU A 122 4.97 14.46 13.68
CA LEU A 122 3.52 14.36 13.48
C LEU A 122 2.84 15.72 13.73
N PRO A 123 1.93 16.16 12.85
CA PRO A 123 1.12 17.35 13.11
C PRO A 123 0.22 17.14 14.36
N ASP A 124 -0.05 18.22 15.09
CA ASP A 124 -0.84 18.16 16.35
C ASP A 124 -2.36 18.19 16.09
N GLY A 125 -2.79 18.84 15.00
CA GLY A 125 -4.21 19.09 14.73
C GLY A 125 -4.88 18.12 13.77
N MET A 126 -4.13 17.31 13.00
CA MET A 126 -4.70 16.32 12.08
C MET A 126 -4.97 15.01 12.79
N SER A 127 -6.15 14.43 12.56
CA SER A 127 -6.36 13.04 12.98
C SER A 127 -5.48 12.10 12.16
N LYS A 128 -5.22 10.90 12.69
CA LYS A 128 -4.52 9.83 12.00
C LYS A 128 -5.09 9.56 10.60
N LEU A 129 -6.41 9.43 10.50
CA LEU A 129 -7.10 9.16 9.24
C LEU A 129 -7.01 10.34 8.27
N GLU A 130 -7.10 11.58 8.77
CA GLU A 130 -6.93 12.78 7.94
C GLU A 130 -5.52 12.87 7.34
N LEU A 131 -4.50 12.52 8.13
CA LEU A 131 -3.11 12.54 7.68
C LEU A 131 -2.84 11.45 6.64
N ILE A 132 -3.37 10.25 6.85
CA ILE A 132 -3.28 9.15 5.89
C ILE A 132 -4.01 9.50 4.58
N ASP A 133 -5.22 10.06 4.65
CA ASP A 133 -5.98 10.51 3.47
C ASP A 133 -5.23 11.61 2.69
N LEU A 134 -4.64 12.58 3.40
CA LEU A 134 -3.80 13.61 2.79
C LEU A 134 -2.64 12.98 2.00
N LEU A 135 -1.86 12.12 2.65
CA LEU A 135 -0.70 11.48 2.01
C LEU A 135 -1.11 10.56 0.84
N ALA A 136 -2.22 9.83 0.99
CA ALA A 136 -2.75 8.98 -0.06
C ALA A 136 -3.15 9.80 -1.30
N ARG A 137 -3.83 10.94 -1.13
CA ARG A 137 -4.13 11.86 -2.24
C ARG A 137 -2.88 12.45 -2.87
N LEU A 138 -1.88 12.82 -2.07
CA LEU A 138 -0.62 13.35 -2.58
C LEU A 138 0.21 12.30 -3.34
N SER A 139 -0.04 10.99 -3.12
CA SER A 139 0.62 9.91 -3.87
C SER A 139 0.29 9.91 -5.37
N ILE A 140 -0.75 10.63 -5.79
CA ILE A 140 -1.18 10.83 -7.19
C ILE A 140 -1.16 12.30 -7.62
N HIS A 141 -0.41 13.14 -6.92
CA HIS A 141 -0.25 14.55 -7.24
C HIS A 141 0.47 14.78 -8.58
N MET A 142 0.24 15.90 -9.27
CA MET A 142 0.89 16.20 -10.56
C MET A 142 2.43 16.30 -10.48
N ASP A 143 2.93 16.81 -9.35
CA ASP A 143 4.36 16.92 -9.05
C ASP A 143 4.99 15.58 -8.63
N ASP A 144 5.94 15.09 -9.41
CA ASP A 144 6.59 13.79 -9.25
C ASP A 144 7.36 13.64 -7.93
N GLU A 145 8.09 14.69 -7.53
CA GLU A 145 8.88 14.67 -6.30
C GLU A 145 7.96 14.66 -5.07
N LEU A 146 6.88 15.46 -5.08
CA LEU A 146 5.87 15.43 -4.02
C LEU A 146 5.17 14.07 -3.94
N ARG A 147 4.84 13.45 -5.08
CA ARG A 147 4.31 12.06 -5.09
C ARG A 147 5.26 11.11 -4.38
N HIS A 148 6.52 11.10 -4.79
CA HIS A 148 7.50 10.19 -4.21
C HIS A 148 7.70 10.41 -2.71
N ILE A 149 7.76 11.67 -2.27
CA ILE A 149 7.88 12.02 -0.85
C ILE A 149 6.64 11.57 -0.07
N ALA A 150 5.42 11.73 -0.61
CA ALA A 150 4.20 11.28 0.04
C ALA A 150 4.16 9.75 0.17
N GLN A 151 4.57 9.02 -0.87
CA GLN A 151 4.69 7.55 -0.86
C GLN A 151 5.67 7.07 0.21
N ASN A 152 6.84 7.72 0.32
CA ASN A 152 7.83 7.41 1.35
C ASN A 152 7.32 7.77 2.75
N SER A 153 6.53 8.83 2.88
CA SER A 153 5.97 9.24 4.17
C SER A 153 4.91 8.24 4.67
N LEU A 154 4.06 7.71 3.78
CA LEU A 154 3.14 6.60 4.11
C LEU A 154 3.89 5.36 4.58
N GLN A 155 4.96 4.98 3.88
CA GLN A 155 5.81 3.86 4.26
C GLN A 155 6.47 4.11 5.63
N GLY A 156 6.98 5.32 5.88
CA GLY A 156 7.53 5.70 7.18
C GLY A 156 6.53 5.55 8.31
N LEU A 157 5.29 6.06 8.12
CA LEU A 157 4.22 5.90 9.12
C LEU A 157 3.90 4.42 9.40
N LEU A 158 3.87 3.58 8.37
CA LEU A 158 3.61 2.14 8.54
C LEU A 158 4.77 1.41 9.25
N VAL A 159 6.01 1.78 8.97
CA VAL A 159 7.20 1.15 9.55
C VAL A 159 7.38 1.57 11.01
N ASP A 160 7.30 2.87 11.28
CA ASP A 160 7.66 3.45 12.58
C ASP A 160 6.58 3.30 13.65
N PHE A 161 5.30 3.17 13.26
CA PHE A 161 4.17 3.09 14.19
C PHE A 161 3.39 1.78 14.02
N SER A 162 3.53 0.84 14.96
CA SER A 162 2.87 -0.46 14.88
C SER A 162 1.35 -0.36 14.90
N ASP A 163 0.81 0.60 15.67
CA ASP A 163 -0.62 0.87 15.77
C ASP A 163 -1.18 1.56 14.51
N TRP A 164 -0.36 2.09 13.60
CA TRP A 164 -0.81 2.78 12.37
C TRP A 164 -0.93 1.88 11.15
N ARG A 165 -0.38 0.67 11.20
CA ARG A 165 -0.24 -0.22 10.03
C ARG A 165 -1.58 -0.54 9.37
N GLU A 166 -2.58 -0.88 10.17
CA GLU A 166 -3.92 -1.19 9.67
C GLU A 166 -4.59 0.03 9.06
N ASP A 167 -4.55 1.17 9.74
CA ASP A 167 -5.15 2.40 9.23
C ASP A 167 -4.48 2.90 7.96
N VAL A 168 -3.16 2.75 7.82
CA VAL A 168 -2.43 3.12 6.60
C VAL A 168 -2.90 2.26 5.42
N LEU A 169 -2.98 0.94 5.60
CA LEU A 169 -3.43 0.04 4.54
C LEU A 169 -4.90 0.20 4.20
N PHE A 170 -5.76 0.29 5.22
CA PHE A 170 -7.20 0.49 5.02
C PHE A 170 -7.47 1.86 4.39
N GLY A 171 -6.82 2.92 4.89
CA GLY A 171 -6.93 4.27 4.36
C GLY A 171 -6.45 4.37 2.92
N PHE A 172 -5.30 3.78 2.58
CA PHE A 172 -4.79 3.76 1.21
C PHE A 172 -5.70 2.95 0.28
N THR A 173 -6.17 1.78 0.70
CA THR A 173 -7.11 0.94 -0.09
C THR A 173 -8.43 1.68 -0.37
N ASN A 174 -9.00 2.36 0.62
CA ASN A 174 -10.21 3.17 0.42
C ASN A 174 -9.95 4.40 -0.45
N PHE A 175 -8.77 5.01 -0.37
CA PHE A 175 -8.37 6.05 -1.30
C PHE A 175 -8.36 5.52 -2.74
N LEU A 176 -7.71 4.37 -3.00
CA LEU A 176 -7.70 3.76 -4.33
C LEU A 176 -9.12 3.51 -4.84
N LEU A 177 -9.97 2.92 -3.99
CA LEU A 177 -11.36 2.61 -4.29
C LEU A 177 -12.17 3.83 -4.76
N ARG A 178 -11.98 4.99 -4.11
CA ARG A 178 -12.77 6.20 -4.35
C ARG A 178 -12.21 7.09 -5.46
N GLU A 179 -10.89 7.23 -5.51
CA GLU A 179 -10.24 8.30 -6.30
C GLU A 179 -9.61 7.77 -7.60
N VAL A 180 -9.12 6.52 -7.63
CA VAL A 180 -8.36 6.00 -8.78
C VAL A 180 -9.25 5.12 -9.65
N ASN A 181 -9.82 5.69 -10.71
CA ASN A 181 -10.71 4.99 -11.65
C ASN A 181 -10.00 3.89 -12.47
N ASP A 182 -10.72 2.80 -12.77
CA ASP A 182 -10.25 1.68 -13.58
C ASP A 182 -9.85 2.07 -15.02
N MET A 183 -10.36 3.19 -15.54
CA MET A 183 -10.01 3.72 -16.87
C MET A 183 -8.63 4.38 -16.91
N HIS A 184 -8.09 4.81 -15.76
CA HIS A 184 -6.76 5.42 -15.67
C HIS A 184 -5.69 4.36 -15.42
N HIS A 185 -5.47 3.48 -16.41
CA HIS A 185 -4.68 2.26 -16.28
C HIS A 185 -3.27 2.44 -15.70
N THR A 186 -2.50 3.43 -16.19
CA THR A 186 -1.14 3.72 -15.69
C THR A 186 -1.16 4.20 -14.24
N LEU A 187 -2.16 5.01 -13.87
CA LEU A 187 -2.31 5.52 -12.51
C LEU A 187 -2.71 4.39 -11.56
N LEU A 188 -3.64 3.52 -11.99
CA LEU A 188 -4.04 2.34 -11.23
C LEU A 188 -2.84 1.40 -11.01
N ASP A 189 -2.09 1.05 -12.06
CA ASP A 189 -0.90 0.19 -11.97
C ASP A 189 0.13 0.72 -10.97
N SER A 190 0.50 2.00 -11.08
CA SER A 190 1.46 2.62 -10.16
C SER A 190 0.96 2.69 -8.72
N SER A 191 -0.33 2.96 -8.53
CA SER A 191 -0.93 3.02 -7.19
C SER A 191 -1.08 1.64 -6.54
N LEU A 192 -1.37 0.60 -7.32
CA LEU A 192 -1.38 -0.80 -6.85
C LEU A 192 0.03 -1.28 -6.49
N LYS A 193 1.05 -0.86 -7.24
CA LYS A 193 2.46 -1.12 -6.87
C LYS A 193 2.82 -0.49 -5.53
N LEU A 194 2.29 0.70 -5.21
CA LEU A 194 2.47 1.29 -3.88
C LEU A 194 1.77 0.46 -2.79
N LEU A 195 0.54 -0.01 -3.03
CA LEU A 195 -0.15 -0.90 -2.07
C LEU A 195 0.66 -2.18 -1.81
N LEU A 196 1.19 -2.80 -2.87
CA LEU A 196 2.06 -3.96 -2.77
C LEU A 196 3.34 -3.65 -1.96
N GLN A 197 3.93 -2.48 -2.17
CA GLN A 197 5.09 -2.02 -1.40
C GLN A 197 4.75 -1.84 0.09
N LEU A 198 3.61 -1.23 0.43
CA LEU A 198 3.16 -1.07 1.83
C LEU A 198 3.00 -2.42 2.54
N LEU A 199 2.36 -3.39 1.88
CA LEU A 199 2.24 -4.77 2.40
C LEU A 199 3.61 -5.42 2.60
N THR A 200 4.49 -5.27 1.61
CA THR A 200 5.86 -5.81 1.66
C THR A 200 6.65 -5.21 2.83
N GLN A 201 6.55 -3.88 3.05
CA GLN A 201 7.23 -3.22 4.16
C GLN A 201 6.71 -3.71 5.52
N TRP A 202 5.39 -3.88 5.67
CA TRP A 202 4.84 -4.46 6.91
C TRP A 202 5.44 -5.84 7.19
N LYS A 203 5.46 -6.70 6.17
CA LYS A 203 6.01 -8.05 6.27
C LYS A 203 7.48 -8.02 6.70
N LEU A 204 8.29 -7.16 6.09
CA LEU A 204 9.70 -7.02 6.41
C LEU A 204 9.92 -6.56 7.86
N VAL A 205 9.09 -5.64 8.35
CA VAL A 205 9.15 -5.18 9.75
C VAL A 205 8.86 -6.32 10.72
N ILE A 206 7.80 -7.10 10.49
CA ILE A 206 7.47 -8.27 11.33
C ILE A 206 8.61 -9.29 11.32
N GLN A 207 9.14 -9.62 10.15
CA GLN A 207 10.24 -10.59 10.02
C GLN A 207 11.52 -10.15 10.72
N THR A 208 11.83 -8.86 10.67
CA THR A 208 13.02 -8.29 11.34
C THR A 208 12.84 -8.31 12.86
N GLN A 209 11.65 -7.98 13.36
CA GLN A 209 11.32 -8.04 14.79
C GLN A 209 11.34 -9.48 15.33
N GLY A 210 10.81 -10.45 14.58
CA GLY A 210 10.84 -11.87 14.95
C GLY A 210 12.27 -12.43 15.08
N ARG A 211 13.17 -12.08 14.15
CA ARG A 211 14.58 -12.50 14.19
C ARG A 211 15.34 -11.93 15.41
N ALA A 212 15.07 -10.67 15.77
CA ALA A 212 15.69 -10.05 16.96
C ALA A 212 15.28 -10.76 18.26
N TYR A 213 14.02 -11.20 18.36
CA TYR A 213 13.51 -11.97 19.50
C TYR A 213 14.14 -13.38 19.59
N GLU A 214 14.25 -14.10 18.48
CA GLU A 214 14.86 -15.44 18.44
C GLU A 214 16.36 -15.41 18.77
N GLN A 215 17.07 -14.37 18.31
CA GLN A 215 18.51 -14.22 18.59
C GLN A 215 18.78 -13.82 20.05
N GLY A 216 17.91 -13.01 20.66
CA GLY A 216 17.94 -12.73 22.10
C GLY A 216 17.66 -13.95 22.98
N ASN A 217 16.76 -14.85 22.56
CA ASN A 217 16.48 -16.10 23.27
C ASN A 217 17.60 -17.14 23.14
N LYS A 218 18.33 -17.18 22.01
CA LYS A 218 19.51 -18.05 21.88
C LYS A 218 20.67 -17.63 22.80
N ILE A 219 20.81 -16.34 23.11
CA ILE A 219 21.83 -15.84 24.03
C ILE A 219 21.44 -16.13 25.49
N ARG A 220 20.15 -16.05 25.83
CA ARG A 220 19.64 -16.34 27.20
C ARG A 220 19.54 -17.83 27.54
N ASN A 221 19.44 -18.72 26.55
CA ASN A 221 19.37 -20.16 26.80
C ASN A 221 20.73 -20.84 27.10
N SER A 222 21.83 -20.08 27.21
CA SER A 222 23.12 -20.63 27.64
C SER A 222 23.29 -20.67 29.17
N GLU A 223 22.38 -20.09 29.95
CA GLU A 223 22.45 -20.11 31.42
C GLU A 223 21.08 -20.41 32.06
N LEU A 224 20.99 -21.62 32.66
CA LEU A 224 20.16 -22.02 33.81
C LEU A 224 18.69 -22.50 33.59
N ILE A 225 18.51 -23.79 33.92
CA ILE A 225 17.40 -24.52 34.61
C ILE A 225 15.95 -24.35 34.08
N PRO A 226 15.26 -25.44 33.69
CA PRO A 226 13.86 -25.38 33.29
C PRO A 226 12.95 -25.43 34.53
N ASN A 227 12.32 -24.31 34.88
CA ASN A 227 11.19 -24.33 35.81
C ASN A 227 10.20 -23.19 35.54
N GLY A 228 8.95 -23.57 35.32
CA GLY A 228 7.77 -22.80 35.75
C GLY A 228 7.38 -21.58 34.91
N ALA A 229 6.31 -21.76 34.12
CA ALA A 229 5.36 -20.71 33.73
C ALA A 229 5.97 -19.41 33.16
N SER A 230 6.48 -19.48 31.94
CA SER A 230 6.58 -18.28 31.12
C SER A 230 5.16 -17.83 30.76
N HIS A 231 4.66 -16.84 31.51
CA HIS A 231 3.65 -15.91 31.03
C HIS A 231 4.11 -15.45 29.64
N ARG A 232 3.53 -16.05 28.59
CA ARG A 232 3.56 -15.49 27.25
C ARG A 232 2.97 -14.11 27.40
N ILE A 233 3.82 -13.08 27.35
CA ILE A 233 3.37 -11.72 27.11
C ILE A 233 2.72 -11.77 25.73
N GLN A 234 1.42 -12.03 25.72
CA GLN A 234 0.52 -11.83 24.58
C GLN A 234 0.50 -10.33 24.33
N SER A 235 1.49 -9.83 23.60
CA SER A 235 1.51 -8.45 23.13
C SER A 235 1.28 -8.47 21.63
N GLU A 236 0.25 -7.74 21.20
CA GLU A 236 -0.13 -7.45 19.81
C GLU A 236 -0.83 -8.56 19.00
N ARG A 237 -1.61 -9.46 19.62
CA ARG A 237 -2.60 -10.29 18.89
C ARG A 237 -3.95 -9.56 18.79
N GLY A 238 -3.96 -8.40 18.14
CA GLY A 238 -5.18 -7.72 17.71
C GLY A 238 -5.71 -8.28 16.39
N PRO A 239 -6.94 -7.94 15.96
CA PRO A 239 -7.59 -8.44 14.74
C PRO A 239 -7.01 -7.80 13.46
N HIS A 240 -5.69 -7.86 13.28
CA HIS A 240 -5.00 -7.46 12.06
C HIS A 240 -5.58 -8.16 10.81
N CYS A 241 -6.23 -9.31 11.01
CA CYS A 241 -6.91 -10.08 9.97
C CYS A 241 -7.99 -9.27 9.24
N SER A 242 -8.71 -8.35 9.91
CA SER A 242 -9.83 -7.63 9.29
C SER A 242 -9.38 -6.72 8.15
N VAL A 243 -8.30 -5.95 8.32
CA VAL A 243 -7.75 -5.12 7.26
C VAL A 243 -7.18 -5.96 6.13
N LEU A 244 -6.54 -7.09 6.43
CA LEU A 244 -6.01 -7.97 5.39
C LEU A 244 -7.13 -8.57 4.54
N HIS A 245 -8.22 -9.05 5.16
CA HIS A 245 -9.42 -9.49 4.43
C HIS A 245 -10.10 -8.35 3.65
N ALA A 246 -10.06 -7.11 4.14
CA ALA A 246 -10.52 -5.96 3.37
C ALA A 246 -9.66 -5.77 2.10
N VAL A 247 -8.34 -5.88 2.20
CA VAL A 247 -7.46 -5.81 1.02
C VAL A 247 -7.66 -7.02 0.10
N GLU A 248 -7.94 -8.23 0.61
CA GLU A 248 -8.33 -9.38 -0.21
C GLU A 248 -9.63 -9.11 -0.98
N GLY A 249 -10.63 -8.53 -0.33
CA GLY A 249 -11.88 -8.13 -0.97
C GLY A 249 -11.64 -7.12 -2.09
N PHE A 250 -10.74 -6.14 -1.87
CA PHE A 250 -10.33 -5.22 -2.92
C PHE A 250 -9.58 -5.91 -4.06
N ALA A 251 -8.66 -6.82 -3.76
CA ALA A 251 -7.93 -7.61 -4.75
C ALA A 251 -8.88 -8.47 -5.62
N LEU A 252 -9.90 -9.08 -5.01
CA LEU A 252 -10.94 -9.81 -5.73
C LEU A 252 -11.70 -8.91 -6.73
N VAL A 253 -12.01 -7.66 -6.36
CA VAL A 253 -12.60 -6.69 -7.29
C VAL A 253 -11.65 -6.36 -8.44
N LEU A 254 -10.35 -6.20 -8.19
CA LEU A 254 -9.34 -5.96 -9.23
C LEU A 254 -9.20 -7.15 -10.19
N LEU A 255 -9.44 -8.38 -9.73
CA LEU A 255 -9.46 -9.56 -10.59
C LEU A 255 -10.58 -9.51 -11.64
N CYS A 256 -11.63 -8.70 -11.44
CA CYS A 256 -12.67 -8.47 -12.44
C CYS A 256 -12.22 -7.54 -13.59
N SER A 257 -11.02 -6.95 -13.53
CA SER A 257 -10.50 -6.07 -14.58
C SER A 257 -10.34 -6.81 -15.92
N PHE A 258 -10.58 -6.13 -17.04
CA PHE A 258 -10.23 -6.65 -18.37
C PHE A 258 -8.72 -6.64 -18.63
N GLN A 259 -7.95 -5.92 -17.81
CA GLN A 259 -6.51 -5.82 -17.98
C GLN A 259 -5.77 -6.93 -17.25
N VAL A 260 -5.08 -7.78 -18.01
CA VAL A 260 -4.24 -8.85 -17.47
C VAL A 260 -3.17 -8.30 -16.52
N ALA A 261 -2.59 -7.12 -16.80
CA ALA A 261 -1.62 -6.49 -15.91
C ALA A 261 -2.19 -6.20 -14.51
N THR A 262 -3.42 -5.67 -14.43
CA THR A 262 -4.13 -5.41 -13.17
C THR A 262 -4.44 -6.72 -12.43
N ARG A 263 -4.88 -7.77 -13.16
CA ARG A 263 -5.09 -9.10 -12.57
C ARG A 263 -3.80 -9.65 -11.97
N LYS A 264 -2.67 -9.57 -12.69
CA LYS A 264 -1.35 -10.02 -12.21
C LYS A 264 -0.93 -9.29 -10.93
N LEU A 265 -1.12 -7.97 -10.87
CA LEU A 265 -0.85 -7.19 -9.65
C LEU A 265 -1.76 -7.61 -8.50
N SER A 266 -3.03 -7.89 -8.76
CA SER A 266 -3.95 -8.42 -7.74
C SER A 266 -3.46 -9.75 -7.17
N VAL A 267 -2.99 -10.68 -8.01
CA VAL A 267 -2.39 -11.94 -7.53
C VAL A 267 -1.15 -11.70 -6.67
N LEU A 268 -0.29 -10.73 -7.03
CA LEU A 268 0.87 -10.36 -6.21
C LEU A 268 0.46 -9.79 -4.84
N ILE A 269 -0.58 -8.94 -4.80
CA ILE A 269 -1.15 -8.42 -3.56
C ILE A 269 -1.66 -9.57 -2.68
N LEU A 270 -2.43 -10.50 -3.25
CA LEU A 270 -2.92 -11.67 -2.53
C LEU A 270 -1.80 -12.58 -2.01
N LYS A 271 -0.72 -12.77 -2.77
CA LYS A 271 0.47 -13.51 -2.33
C LYS A 271 1.14 -12.84 -1.13
N GLU A 272 1.24 -11.51 -1.12
CA GLU A 272 1.79 -10.75 0.01
C GLU A 272 0.89 -10.81 1.24
N ILE A 273 -0.44 -10.73 1.05
CA ILE A 273 -1.41 -10.91 2.14
C ILE A 273 -1.28 -12.30 2.77
N ARG A 274 -1.20 -13.36 1.95
CA ARG A 274 -0.92 -14.72 2.45
C ARG A 274 0.36 -14.75 3.29
N ALA A 275 1.45 -14.15 2.80
CA ALA A 275 2.70 -14.13 3.54
C ALA A 275 2.59 -13.36 4.88
N LEU A 276 1.78 -12.30 4.93
CA LEU A 276 1.47 -11.57 6.15
C LEU A 276 0.65 -12.40 7.14
N PHE A 277 -0.38 -13.10 6.69
CA PHE A 277 -1.15 -14.02 7.56
C PHE A 277 -0.25 -15.08 8.21
N HIS A 278 0.67 -15.65 7.45
CA HIS A 278 1.66 -16.59 7.98
C HIS A 278 2.61 -15.93 8.99
N ALA A 279 3.08 -14.71 8.71
CA ALA A 279 4.00 -13.99 9.59
C ALA A 279 3.34 -13.52 10.90
N LEU A 280 2.06 -13.15 10.85
CA LEU A 280 1.26 -12.72 12.01
C LEU A 280 0.75 -13.90 12.84
N GLY A 281 0.74 -15.12 12.28
CA GLY A 281 0.28 -16.32 12.95
C GLY A 281 -1.24 -16.35 13.09
N GLN A 282 -1.93 -16.34 11.95
CA GLN A 282 -3.39 -16.38 11.87
C GLN A 282 -4.00 -17.52 12.71
N PRO A 283 -5.05 -17.27 13.52
CA PRO A 283 -5.82 -18.30 14.22
C PRO A 283 -6.41 -19.36 13.27
N GLU A 284 -6.50 -20.61 13.72
CA GLU A 284 -7.11 -21.70 12.94
C GLU A 284 -8.62 -21.52 12.70
N ASP A 285 -9.29 -20.73 13.54
CA ASP A 285 -10.73 -20.44 13.47
C ASP A 285 -11.07 -19.28 12.50
N ASP A 286 -10.07 -18.56 11.97
CA ASP A 286 -10.27 -17.44 11.03
C ASP A 286 -10.39 -17.93 9.57
N ASP A 287 -10.98 -17.09 8.71
CA ASP A 287 -11.13 -17.37 7.28
C ASP A 287 -9.78 -17.61 6.60
N ARG A 288 -9.65 -18.70 5.83
CA ARG A 288 -8.39 -19.00 5.11
C ARG A 288 -8.03 -17.86 4.14
N PRO A 289 -6.72 -17.58 3.91
CA PRO A 289 -6.30 -16.66 2.87
C PRO A 289 -6.95 -17.01 1.53
N MET A 290 -7.57 -16.02 0.89
CA MET A 290 -8.39 -16.21 -0.32
C MET A 290 -7.61 -16.90 -1.43
N ILE A 291 -6.33 -16.55 -1.60
CA ILE A 291 -5.47 -17.14 -2.61
C ILE A 291 -5.24 -18.63 -2.40
N ASP A 292 -5.21 -19.14 -1.16
CA ASP A 292 -5.02 -20.57 -0.92
C ASP A 292 -6.25 -21.37 -1.37
N VAL A 293 -7.45 -20.79 -1.19
CA VAL A 293 -8.70 -21.37 -1.71
C VAL A 293 -8.71 -21.31 -3.24
N MET A 294 -8.30 -20.19 -3.83
CA MET A 294 -8.25 -20.05 -5.30
C MET A 294 -7.21 -20.98 -5.92
N ASP A 295 -6.00 -21.07 -5.38
CA ASP A 295 -4.94 -21.99 -5.82
C ASP A 295 -5.44 -23.45 -5.75
N GLN A 296 -6.11 -23.84 -4.66
CA GLN A 296 -6.68 -25.18 -4.49
C GLN A 296 -7.75 -25.51 -5.55
N LEU A 297 -8.60 -24.54 -5.91
CA LEU A 297 -9.69 -24.75 -6.87
C LEU A 297 -9.25 -24.66 -8.33
N SER A 298 -8.09 -24.02 -8.60
CA SER A 298 -7.67 -23.61 -9.94
C SER A 298 -7.62 -24.75 -10.96
N SER A 299 -7.07 -25.91 -10.58
CA SER A 299 -7.01 -27.10 -11.45
C SER A 299 -8.41 -27.62 -11.81
N SER A 300 -9.28 -27.79 -10.81
CA SER A 300 -10.64 -28.30 -11.03
C SER A 300 -11.51 -27.37 -11.88
N ILE A 301 -11.29 -26.05 -11.72
CA ILE A 301 -11.98 -25.02 -12.50
C ILE A 301 -11.53 -25.08 -13.95
N LEU A 302 -10.23 -25.18 -14.23
CA LEU A 302 -9.70 -25.30 -15.58
C LEU A 302 -10.28 -26.52 -16.30
N GLU A 303 -10.26 -27.69 -15.66
CA GLU A 303 -10.79 -28.94 -16.24
C GLU A 303 -12.26 -28.83 -16.66
N SER A 304 -13.05 -28.00 -15.97
CA SER A 304 -14.48 -27.84 -16.26
C SER A 304 -14.77 -27.19 -17.61
N PHE A 305 -13.83 -26.42 -18.19
CA PHE A 305 -14.04 -25.71 -19.45
C PHE A 305 -12.83 -25.74 -20.41
N ILE A 306 -11.74 -26.45 -20.07
CA ILE A 306 -10.55 -26.55 -20.95
C ILE A 306 -10.89 -27.07 -22.35
N HIS A 307 -11.89 -27.95 -22.47
CA HIS A 307 -12.35 -28.54 -23.73
C HIS A 307 -12.99 -27.53 -24.71
N VAL A 308 -13.34 -26.33 -24.23
CA VAL A 308 -13.93 -25.24 -25.00
C VAL A 308 -13.02 -24.01 -25.08
N ALA A 309 -11.76 -24.15 -24.69
CA ALA A 309 -10.75 -23.10 -24.75
C ALA A 309 -9.58 -23.55 -25.63
N VAL A 310 -9.03 -22.61 -26.41
CA VAL A 310 -7.82 -22.84 -27.21
C VAL A 310 -6.76 -21.80 -26.82
N SER A 311 -5.51 -22.25 -26.72
CA SER A 311 -4.36 -21.39 -26.41
C SER A 311 -3.28 -21.58 -27.48
N ASP A 312 -2.63 -20.49 -27.86
CA ASP A 312 -1.52 -20.49 -28.83
C ASP A 312 -0.22 -21.07 -28.26
N SER A 313 -0.16 -21.33 -26.94
CA SER A 313 1.00 -21.96 -26.32
C SER A 313 1.05 -23.45 -26.69
N ALA A 314 2.02 -23.80 -27.55
CA ALA A 314 2.29 -25.19 -27.92
C ALA A 314 2.49 -26.06 -26.67
N THR A 315 1.61 -27.04 -26.51
CA THR A 315 1.66 -28.12 -25.51
C THR A 315 1.74 -27.64 -24.05
N LEU A 316 0.59 -27.60 -23.39
CA LEU A 316 0.52 -27.63 -21.93
C LEU A 316 1.01 -28.99 -21.44
N PRO A 317 2.14 -29.10 -20.72
CA PRO A 317 2.38 -30.26 -19.90
C PRO A 317 1.37 -30.17 -18.74
N LEU A 318 0.32 -31.01 -18.75
CA LEU A 318 -0.63 -31.17 -17.64
C LEU A 318 0.03 -31.64 -16.31
N THR A 319 1.36 -31.61 -16.23
CA THR A 319 2.15 -31.98 -15.05
C THR A 319 2.48 -30.79 -14.14
N HIS A 320 2.15 -29.56 -14.53
CA HIS A 320 2.33 -28.38 -13.66
C HIS A 320 1.11 -28.18 -12.76
N ASN A 321 1.34 -27.94 -11.47
CA ASN A 321 0.28 -27.58 -10.52
C ASN A 321 -0.35 -26.25 -10.98
N VAL A 322 -1.61 -26.26 -11.39
CA VAL A 322 -2.32 -25.07 -11.89
C VAL A 322 -2.77 -24.24 -10.70
N ASP A 323 -2.17 -23.05 -10.55
CA ASP A 323 -2.47 -22.08 -9.49
C ASP A 323 -3.16 -20.82 -10.06
N LEU A 324 -3.52 -19.87 -9.17
CA LEU A 324 -4.20 -18.64 -9.59
C LEU A 324 -3.35 -17.78 -10.54
N GLN A 325 -2.03 -17.74 -10.31
CA GLN A 325 -1.11 -17.02 -11.19
C GLN A 325 -1.18 -17.59 -12.59
N TRP A 326 -1.08 -18.91 -12.71
CA TRP A 326 -1.13 -19.60 -13.98
C TRP A 326 -2.43 -19.30 -14.72
N LEU A 327 -3.59 -19.36 -14.04
CA LEU A 327 -4.89 -19.06 -14.65
C LEU A 327 -4.98 -17.62 -15.18
N VAL A 328 -4.40 -16.65 -14.46
CA VAL A 328 -4.38 -15.24 -14.89
C VAL A 328 -3.45 -15.02 -16.09
N GLU A 329 -2.36 -15.76 -16.17
CA GLU A 329 -1.36 -15.66 -17.25
C GLU A 329 -1.71 -16.50 -18.47
N TRP A 330 -2.66 -17.43 -18.32
CA TRP A 330 -3.07 -18.31 -19.39
C TRP A 330 -3.79 -17.54 -20.49
N ASN A 331 -3.06 -17.32 -21.58
CA ASN A 331 -3.57 -16.65 -22.76
C ASN A 331 -4.35 -17.65 -23.62
N ALA A 332 -5.64 -17.77 -23.34
CA ALA A 332 -6.56 -18.62 -24.08
C ALA A 332 -7.80 -17.84 -24.52
N VAL A 333 -8.45 -18.36 -25.55
CA VAL A 333 -9.67 -17.81 -26.13
C VAL A 333 -10.73 -18.89 -26.12
N LEU A 334 -11.95 -18.54 -25.74
CA LEU A 334 -13.07 -19.46 -25.83
C LEU A 334 -13.45 -19.70 -27.30
N VAL A 335 -13.64 -20.97 -27.65
CA VAL A 335 -14.09 -21.39 -28.98
C VAL A 335 -15.54 -21.85 -28.93
N ASN A 336 -16.24 -21.66 -30.06
CA ASN A 336 -17.59 -22.16 -30.22
C ASN A 336 -17.56 -23.70 -30.22
N SER A 337 -18.16 -24.32 -29.20
CA SER A 337 -18.34 -25.77 -29.17
C SER A 337 -19.70 -26.15 -29.75
N HIS A 338 -19.71 -27.16 -30.62
CA HIS A 338 -20.92 -27.80 -31.12
C HIS A 338 -21.49 -28.84 -30.12
N TYR A 339 -20.79 -29.15 -29.04
CA TYR A 339 -21.17 -30.15 -28.06
C TYR A 339 -21.73 -29.54 -26.77
N ASP A 340 -22.97 -29.96 -26.47
CA ASP A 340 -23.67 -30.00 -25.18
C ASP A 340 -23.41 -28.82 -24.24
N VAL A 341 -24.03 -27.67 -24.55
CA VAL A 341 -24.23 -26.58 -23.61
C VAL A 341 -25.20 -27.07 -22.52
N LYS A 342 -24.71 -27.86 -21.56
CA LYS A 342 -25.48 -28.32 -20.40
C LYS A 342 -25.86 -27.10 -19.57
N SER A 343 -27.03 -26.54 -19.92
CA SER A 343 -27.57 -25.24 -19.54
C SER A 343 -26.66 -24.06 -19.94
N PRO A 344 -27.02 -23.25 -20.96
CA PRO A 344 -26.38 -21.96 -21.18
C PRO A 344 -26.74 -21.07 -20.01
N SER A 345 -25.94 -21.12 -18.96
CA SER A 345 -26.00 -20.11 -17.92
C SER A 345 -25.76 -18.75 -18.58
N HIS A 346 -26.40 -17.69 -18.08
CA HIS A 346 -26.16 -16.32 -18.57
C HIS A 346 -24.67 -15.96 -18.60
N VAL A 347 -23.88 -16.56 -17.70
CA VAL A 347 -22.44 -16.42 -17.61
C VAL A 347 -21.72 -17.03 -18.81
N TRP A 348 -22.14 -18.21 -19.29
CA TRP A 348 -21.55 -18.84 -20.48
C TRP A 348 -21.73 -17.95 -21.72
N ILE A 349 -22.92 -17.38 -21.90
CA ILE A 349 -23.23 -16.48 -23.01
C ILE A 349 -22.34 -15.23 -22.94
N PHE A 350 -22.18 -14.65 -21.75
CA PHE A 350 -21.32 -13.49 -21.54
C PHE A 350 -19.84 -13.81 -21.77
N ALA A 351 -19.34 -14.92 -21.24
CA ALA A 351 -17.94 -15.35 -21.45
C ALA A 351 -17.62 -15.55 -22.94
N GLN A 352 -18.55 -16.16 -23.69
CA GLN A 352 -18.42 -16.33 -25.14
C GLN A 352 -18.48 -15.00 -25.91
N SER A 353 -19.30 -14.04 -25.48
CA SER A 353 -19.39 -12.74 -26.16
C SER A 353 -18.10 -11.93 -26.03
N VAL A 354 -17.42 -12.00 -24.88
CA VAL A 354 -16.12 -11.35 -24.66
C VAL A 354 -14.93 -12.24 -25.05
N LYS A 355 -15.18 -13.52 -25.35
CA LYS A 355 -14.19 -14.56 -25.67
C LYS A 355 -13.09 -14.76 -24.62
N ASP A 356 -13.34 -14.38 -23.37
CA ASP A 356 -12.37 -14.44 -22.26
C ASP A 356 -12.71 -15.60 -21.31
N PRO A 357 -11.91 -16.68 -21.25
CA PRO A 357 -12.13 -17.79 -20.33
C PRO A 357 -12.05 -17.39 -18.86
N TRP A 358 -11.40 -16.26 -18.54
CA TRP A 358 -11.30 -15.76 -17.17
C TRP A 358 -12.65 -15.49 -16.51
N VAL A 359 -13.67 -15.14 -17.31
CA VAL A 359 -15.05 -14.97 -16.82
C VAL A 359 -15.57 -16.26 -16.17
N LEU A 360 -15.25 -17.42 -16.76
CA LEU A 360 -15.64 -18.73 -16.24
C LEU A 360 -14.85 -19.08 -14.96
N CYS A 361 -13.57 -18.69 -14.89
CA CYS A 361 -12.77 -18.81 -13.68
C CYS A 361 -13.40 -18.02 -12.53
N LEU A 362 -13.66 -16.73 -12.72
CA LEU A 362 -14.26 -15.85 -11.72
C LEU A 362 -15.62 -16.36 -11.26
N PHE A 363 -16.49 -16.73 -12.20
CA PHE A 363 -17.79 -17.32 -11.87
C PHE A 363 -17.65 -18.57 -11.01
N SER A 364 -16.73 -19.47 -11.38
CA SER A 364 -16.50 -20.70 -10.65
C SER A 364 -15.98 -20.43 -9.24
N PHE A 365 -15.02 -19.51 -9.07
CA PHE A 365 -14.55 -19.09 -7.73
C PHE A 365 -15.68 -18.54 -6.85
N LEU A 366 -16.62 -17.79 -7.44
CA LEU A 366 -17.73 -17.13 -6.73
C LEU A 366 -18.95 -18.03 -6.50
N ARG A 367 -18.92 -19.32 -6.86
CA ARG A 367 -19.98 -20.28 -6.51
C ARG A 367 -20.07 -20.47 -5.00
N GLN A 368 -21.28 -20.68 -4.48
CA GLN A 368 -21.56 -20.73 -3.03
C GLN A 368 -20.68 -21.71 -2.25
N GLU A 369 -20.33 -22.85 -2.85
CA GLU A 369 -19.48 -23.88 -2.27
C GLU A 369 -17.98 -23.52 -2.20
N ASN A 370 -17.56 -22.45 -2.87
CA ASN A 370 -16.17 -22.03 -3.04
C ASN A 370 -15.84 -20.82 -2.15
N LEU A 371 -15.53 -19.64 -2.72
CA LEU A 371 -15.14 -18.46 -1.94
C LEU A 371 -16.20 -18.03 -0.90
N PRO A 372 -17.52 -17.99 -1.19
CA PRO A 372 -18.55 -17.65 -0.20
C PRO A 372 -18.55 -18.55 1.03
N LYS A 373 -18.20 -19.83 0.87
CA LYS A 373 -18.10 -20.79 1.99
C LYS A 373 -16.82 -20.63 2.79
N HIS A 374 -15.71 -20.27 2.16
CA HIS A 374 -14.37 -20.34 2.76
C HIS A 374 -13.75 -18.99 3.13
N CYS A 375 -14.21 -17.90 2.51
CA CYS A 375 -13.70 -16.54 2.71
C CYS A 375 -14.86 -15.52 2.83
N PRO A 376 -15.88 -15.76 3.69
CA PRO A 376 -17.04 -14.87 3.82
C PRO A 376 -16.67 -13.44 4.24
N THR A 377 -15.62 -13.26 5.06
CA THR A 377 -15.19 -11.95 5.55
C THR A 377 -14.66 -11.09 4.41
N ALA A 378 -13.73 -11.62 3.61
CA ALA A 378 -13.18 -10.89 2.46
C ALA A 378 -14.28 -10.56 1.42
N LEU A 379 -15.23 -11.47 1.21
CA LEU A 379 -16.38 -11.22 0.33
C LEU A 379 -17.33 -10.15 0.85
N SER A 380 -17.50 -10.04 2.17
CA SER A 380 -18.31 -8.98 2.78
C SER A 380 -17.76 -7.58 2.47
N TYR A 381 -16.44 -7.44 2.29
CA TYR A 381 -15.79 -6.21 1.82
C TYR A 381 -15.85 -6.06 0.30
N ALA A 382 -15.64 -7.15 -0.45
CA ALA A 382 -15.62 -7.13 -1.91
C ALA A 382 -16.91 -6.56 -2.53
N TRP A 383 -18.08 -6.89 -1.97
CA TRP A 383 -19.36 -6.46 -2.54
C TRP A 383 -19.59 -4.94 -2.47
N PRO A 384 -19.47 -4.27 -1.31
CA PRO A 384 -19.49 -2.80 -1.24
C PRO A 384 -18.43 -2.13 -2.13
N TYR A 385 -17.26 -2.74 -2.29
CA TYR A 385 -16.19 -2.20 -3.13
C TYR A 385 -16.55 -2.28 -4.61
N ALA A 386 -17.04 -3.44 -5.07
CA ALA A 386 -17.54 -3.63 -6.43
C ALA A 386 -18.68 -2.65 -6.72
N PHE A 387 -19.62 -2.48 -5.78
CA PHE A 387 -20.71 -1.53 -5.91
C PHE A 387 -20.22 -0.08 -6.05
N THR A 388 -19.26 0.33 -5.22
CA THR A 388 -18.64 1.67 -5.30
C THR A 388 -18.00 1.91 -6.67
N ARG A 389 -17.23 0.94 -7.17
CA ARG A 389 -16.60 0.99 -8.49
C ARG A 389 -17.64 1.06 -9.61
N LEU A 390 -18.68 0.24 -9.54
CA LEU A 390 -19.76 0.21 -10.52
C LEU A 390 -20.50 1.55 -10.57
N GLN A 391 -20.82 2.14 -9.42
CA GLN A 391 -21.44 3.46 -9.34
C GLN A 391 -20.59 4.56 -10.00
N SER A 392 -19.26 4.48 -9.88
CA SER A 392 -18.36 5.46 -10.51
C SER A 392 -18.36 5.40 -12.04
N VAL A 393 -18.69 4.23 -12.60
CA VAL A 393 -18.74 3.99 -14.06
C VAL A 393 -20.16 4.12 -14.61
N MET A 394 -21.19 3.99 -13.78
CA MET A 394 -22.59 4.06 -14.18
C MET A 394 -22.96 5.31 -15.02
N PRO A 395 -22.44 6.53 -14.74
CA PRO A 395 -22.68 7.70 -15.60
C PRO A 395 -22.11 7.57 -17.02
N LEU A 396 -21.16 6.66 -17.25
CA LEU A 396 -20.55 6.40 -18.55
C LEU A 396 -21.32 5.34 -19.36
N VAL A 397 -22.24 4.61 -18.73
CA VAL A 397 -23.09 3.62 -19.39
C VAL A 397 -24.30 4.35 -19.97
N ASP A 398 -24.29 4.54 -21.28
CA ASP A 398 -25.38 5.18 -22.02
C ASP A 398 -26.69 4.36 -21.84
N PRO A 399 -27.75 4.92 -21.22
CA PRO A 399 -29.02 4.23 -21.06
C PRO A 399 -29.77 4.26 -22.39
N LYS A 400 -29.37 3.41 -23.33
CA LYS A 400 -30.14 3.17 -24.55
C LYS A 400 -31.26 2.18 -24.33
#